data_AF-A0A518ANY0-F1
#
_entry.id   AF-A0A518ANY0-F1
#
_cell.length_a   1.000
_cell.length_b   1.000
_cell.length_c   1.000
_cell.angle_alpha   90.00
_cell.angle_beta   90.00
_cell.angle_gamma   90.00
#
_symmetry.space_group_name_H-M   'P 1'
#
loop_
_entity.id
_entity.type
_entity.pdbx_description
1 polymer ?
#
loop_
_entity_poly.entity_id
_entity_poly.type
_entity_poly.pdbx_seq_one_letter_code
_entity_poly.pdbx_strand_id
1 'polypeptide(L)'
;MAKQCEVCGKGPQMGNQVTIRGKKKYLGGVGTKVTGITRRQFKPNLQKVKVAAEDGKSVHKWVCTQCIRGGAIRKVVQIAPFTVPAK
;
A
#
# COMPACT_ATOMS: atom_id res chain seq x y z
N MET A 1 1.15 -16.51 -6.10
CA MET A 1 0.05 -15.64 -5.62
C MET A 1 0.36 -14.20 -6.01
N ALA A 2 -0.41 -13.61 -6.92
CA ALA A 2 -0.23 -12.22 -7.29
C ALA A 2 -0.53 -11.35 -6.06
N LYS A 3 0.41 -10.49 -5.65
CA LYS A 3 0.21 -9.49 -4.59
C LYS A 3 -0.81 -8.46 -5.09
N GLN A 4 -2.08 -8.83 -5.10
CA GLN A 4 -3.20 -8.03 -5.55
C GLN A 4 -4.13 -7.70 -4.39
N CYS A 5 -4.69 -6.50 -4.39
CA CYS A 5 -5.74 -6.15 -3.43
C CYS A 5 -7.06 -6.83 -3.83
N GLU A 6 -7.67 -7.55 -2.89
CA GLU A 6 -8.95 -8.25 -3.11
C GLU A 6 -10.15 -7.30 -3.27
N VAL A 7 -10.02 -6.03 -2.88
CA VAL A 7 -11.12 -5.04 -2.94
C VAL A 7 -11.06 -4.17 -4.18
N CYS A 8 -9.88 -3.63 -4.52
CA CYS A 8 -9.74 -2.70 -5.65
C CYS A 8 -8.94 -3.29 -6.83
N GLY A 9 -8.51 -4.54 -6.75
CA GLY A 9 -7.75 -5.19 -7.82
C GLY A 9 -6.35 -4.62 -8.07
N LYS A 10 -5.84 -3.71 -7.23
CA LYS A 10 -4.50 -3.14 -7.41
C LYS A 10 -3.43 -4.21 -7.37
N GLY A 11 -2.76 -4.42 -8.49
CA GLY A 11 -1.64 -5.35 -8.64
C GLY A 11 -0.29 -4.62 -8.75
N PRO A 12 0.80 -5.38 -8.79
CA PRO A 12 2.12 -4.81 -9.03
C PRO A 12 2.21 -4.25 -10.47
N GLN A 13 2.81 -3.08 -10.61
CA GLN A 13 3.06 -2.45 -11.90
C GLN A 13 4.54 -2.46 -12.22
N MET A 14 4.88 -2.58 -13.50
CA MET A 14 6.25 -2.47 -13.98
C MET A 14 6.57 -1.02 -14.32
N GLY A 15 7.80 -0.62 -14.05
CA GLY A 15 8.34 0.61 -14.61
C GLY A 15 9.86 0.66 -14.49
N ASN A 16 10.42 1.85 -14.64
CA ASN A 16 11.87 2.02 -14.66
C ASN A 16 12.35 2.79 -13.43
N GLN A 17 13.57 2.47 -13.00
CA GLN A 17 14.37 3.30 -12.14
C GLN A 17 15.34 4.08 -13.02
N VAL A 18 15.13 5.39 -13.10
CA VAL A 18 15.94 6.29 -13.92
C VAL A 18 16.91 7.00 -12.99
N THR A 19 18.20 6.76 -13.17
CA THR A 19 19.25 7.48 -12.44
C THR A 19 19.68 8.69 -13.25
N ILE A 20 19.66 9.85 -12.60
CA ILE A 20 19.93 11.15 -13.23
C ILE A 20 21.07 11.82 -12.45
N ARG A 21 22.05 12.37 -13.16
CA ARG A 21 23.16 13.15 -12.58
C ARG A 21 23.19 14.57 -13.12
N GLY A 22 23.80 15.48 -12.36
CA GLY A 22 23.92 16.88 -12.70
C GLY A 22 22.78 17.74 -12.15
N LYS A 23 22.98 19.06 -12.16
CA LYS A 23 21.99 20.04 -11.69
C LYS A 23 21.06 20.42 -12.83
N LYS A 24 19.76 20.56 -12.56
CA LYS A 24 18.77 20.95 -13.56
C LYS A 24 19.04 22.37 -14.09
N LYS A 25 18.74 22.62 -15.36
CA LYS A 25 19.03 23.90 -16.04
C LYS A 25 18.40 25.10 -15.33
N TYR A 26 17.15 25.00 -14.91
CA TYR A 26 16.45 26.08 -14.22
C TYR A 26 17.06 26.46 -12.85
N LEU A 27 17.94 25.62 -12.29
CA LEU A 27 18.68 25.94 -11.07
C LEU A 27 20.07 26.52 -11.35
N GLY A 28 20.31 26.99 -12.58
CA GLY A 28 21.62 27.51 -13.03
C GLY A 28 22.67 26.41 -13.30
N GLY A 29 22.24 25.17 -13.51
CA GLY A 29 23.13 24.06 -13.87
C GLY A 29 23.29 23.87 -15.38
N VAL A 30 24.33 23.14 -15.81
CA VAL A 30 24.53 22.77 -17.23
C VAL A 30 23.40 21.87 -17.76
N GLY A 31 22.81 21.04 -16.88
CA GLY A 31 21.71 20.15 -17.19
C GLY A 31 21.85 18.78 -16.53
N THR A 32 20.73 18.07 -16.46
CA THR A 32 20.67 16.69 -15.97
C THR A 32 20.89 15.68 -17.09
N LYS A 33 21.75 14.68 -16.87
CA LYS A 33 21.99 13.56 -17.79
C LYS A 33 21.47 12.26 -17.17
N VAL A 34 20.82 11.43 -17.98
CA VAL A 34 20.39 10.09 -17.58
C VAL A 34 21.60 9.15 -17.66
N THR A 35 21.97 8.55 -16.53
CA THR A 35 23.14 7.65 -16.44
C THR A 35 22.80 6.18 -16.52
N GLY A 36 21.55 5.81 -16.25
CA GLY A 36 21.13 4.43 -16.28
C GLY A 36 19.62 4.28 -16.13
N ILE A 37 19.08 3.30 -16.83
CA ILE A 37 17.66 2.93 -16.80
C ILE A 37 17.59 1.43 -16.53
N THR A 38 17.05 1.06 -15.37
CA THR A 38 16.84 -0.35 -14.99
C THR A 38 15.36 -0.61 -14.76
N ARG A 39 14.90 -1.85 -15.01
CA ARG A 39 13.52 -2.26 -14.74
C ARG A 39 13.32 -2.44 -13.23
N ARG A 40 12.19 -1.96 -12.70
CA ARG A 40 11.75 -2.21 -11.32
C ARG A 40 10.26 -2.52 -11.28
N GLN A 41 9.84 -3.14 -10.17
CA GLN A 41 8.45 -3.47 -9.91
C GLN A 41 7.91 -2.60 -8.76
N PHE A 42 6.84 -1.86 -9.03
CA PHE A 42 6.09 -1.13 -8.01
C PHE A 42 5.04 -2.05 -7.40
N LYS A 43 5.24 -2.41 -6.14
CA LYS A 43 4.30 -3.25 -5.40
C LYS A 43 3.35 -2.36 -4.59
N PRO A 44 2.02 -2.58 -4.66
CA PRO A 44 1.09 -1.89 -3.78
C PRO A 44 1.39 -2.26 -2.32
N ASN A 45 1.20 -1.31 -1.40
CA ASN A 45 1.31 -1.57 0.04
C ASN A 45 0.07 -2.37 0.48
N LEU A 46 0.17 -3.70 0.41
CA LEU A 46 -0.85 -4.62 0.85
C LEU A 46 -0.61 -5.04 2.30
N GLN A 47 -1.69 -5.04 3.06
CA GLN A 47 -1.73 -5.44 4.46
C GLN A 47 -2.76 -6.56 4.62
N LYS A 48 -2.43 -7.56 5.44
CA LYS A 48 -3.35 -8.64 5.77
C LYS A 48 -4.24 -8.19 6.92
N VAL A 49 -5.54 -8.02 6.66
CA VAL A 49 -6.49 -7.45 7.62
C VAL A 49 -7.63 -8.44 7.89
N LYS A 50 -8.09 -8.51 9.14
CA LYS A 50 -9.33 -9.21 9.51
C LYS A 50 -10.53 -8.32 9.15
N VAL A 51 -11.32 -8.77 8.20
CA VAL A 51 -12.54 -8.09 7.73
C VAL A 51 -13.76 -8.79 8.30
N ALA A 52 -14.73 -8.02 8.78
CA ALA A 52 -16.05 -8.55 9.10
C ALA A 52 -16.83 -8.74 7.79
N ALA A 53 -17.12 -9.99 7.41
CA ALA A 53 -18.03 -10.26 6.30
C ALA A 53 -19.48 -9.99 6.72
N GLU A 54 -20.35 -9.75 5.74
CA GLU A 54 -21.79 -9.52 5.96
C GLU A 54 -22.46 -10.74 6.64
N ASP A 55 -21.93 -11.95 6.39
CA ASP A 55 -22.37 -13.20 7.03
C ASP A 55 -21.90 -13.38 8.50
N GLY A 56 -21.36 -12.33 9.13
CA GLY A 56 -20.84 -12.36 10.51
C GLY A 56 -19.51 -13.12 10.68
N LYS A 57 -19.00 -13.78 9.63
CA LYS A 57 -17.72 -14.48 9.65
C LYS A 57 -16.55 -13.50 9.47
N SER A 58 -15.51 -13.64 10.28
CA SER A 58 -14.27 -12.87 10.11
C SER A 58 -13.34 -13.56 9.11
N VAL A 59 -12.97 -12.88 8.03
CA VAL A 59 -12.06 -13.42 7.01
C VAL A 59 -10.82 -12.55 6.90
N HIS A 60 -9.66 -13.18 6.71
CA HIS A 60 -8.43 -12.47 6.38
C HIS A 60 -8.39 -12.17 4.89
N LYS A 61 -8.24 -10.89 4.55
CA LYS A 61 -8.09 -10.42 3.16
C LYS A 61 -6.79 -9.62 2.98
N TRP A 62 -6.19 -9.70 1.79
CA TRP A 62 -5.11 -8.81 1.38
C TRP A 62 -5.67 -7.50 0.83
N VAL A 63 -5.36 -6.41 1.52
CA VAL A 63 -5.99 -5.10 1.28
C VAL A 63 -4.93 -4.03 1.12
N CYS A 64 -5.08 -3.16 0.12
CA CYS A 64 -4.20 -1.99 -0.01
C CYS A 64 -4.50 -0.94 1.06
N THR A 65 -3.46 -0.24 1.52
CA THR A 65 -3.61 0.81 2.56
C THR A 65 -4.58 1.93 2.17
N GLN A 66 -4.76 2.23 0.88
CA GLN A 66 -5.74 3.22 0.42
C GLN A 66 -7.19 2.77 0.67
N CYS A 67 -7.51 1.49 0.42
CA CYS A 67 -8.84 0.94 0.72
C CYS A 67 -9.10 0.89 2.23
N ILE A 68 -8.08 0.61 3.04
CA ILE A 68 -8.17 0.66 4.50
C ILE A 68 -8.47 2.08 4.96
N ARG A 69 -7.74 3.07 4.43
CA ARG A 69 -7.93 4.48 4.77
C ARG A 69 -9.29 5.02 4.30
N GLY A 70 -9.76 4.60 3.13
CA GLY A 70 -11.02 5.04 2.54
C GLY A 70 -12.27 4.39 3.13
N GLY A 71 -12.15 3.54 4.16
CA GLY A 71 -13.30 2.90 4.80
C GLY A 71 -14.02 1.86 3.94
N ALA A 72 -13.42 1.44 2.82
CA ALA A 72 -14.00 0.42 1.93
C ALA A 72 -14.14 -0.97 2.59
N ILE A 73 -13.57 -1.13 3.79
CA ILE A 73 -13.60 -2.36 4.58
C ILE A 73 -13.92 -2.01 6.02
N ARG A 74 -14.83 -2.80 6.62
CA ARG A 74 -15.06 -2.80 8.06
C ARG A 74 -14.10 -3.79 8.74
N LYS A 75 -13.19 -3.26 9.55
CA LYS A 75 -12.32 -4.08 10.40
C LYS A 75 -13.14 -4.72 11.51
N VAL A 76 -12.75 -5.92 11.93
CA VAL A 76 -13.31 -6.55 13.13
C VAL A 76 -12.89 -5.72 14.34
N VAL A 77 -13.85 -5.20 15.10
CA VAL A 77 -13.60 -4.51 16.37
C VAL A 77 -13.14 -5.57 17.38
N GLN A 78 -11.90 -5.47 17.85
CA GLN A 78 -11.42 -6.28 18.97
C GLN A 78 -11.86 -5.56 20.24
N ILE A 79 -12.95 -6.01 20.86
CA ILE A 79 -13.37 -5.51 22.18
C ILE A 79 -12.48 -6.22 23.21
N ALA A 80 -11.83 -5.45 24.08
CA ALA A 80 -11.10 -6.04 25.20
C ALA A 80 -12.12 -6.76 26.11
N PRO A 81 -11.85 -8.00 26.56
CA PRO A 81 -12.71 -8.66 27.53
C PRO A 81 -12.65 -7.85 28.83
N PHE A 82 -13.76 -7.16 29.15
CA PHE A 82 -14.06 -6.39 30.36
C PHE A 82 -12.88 -5.63 31.02
N THR A 83 -12.95 -4.30 31.03
CA THR A 83 -12.11 -3.50 31.94
C THR A 83 -12.58 -3.74 33.38
N VAL A 84 -11.73 -4.36 34.21
CA VAL A 84 -11.96 -4.44 35.67
C VAL A 84 -12.01 -3.01 36.20
N PRO A 85 -13.04 -2.59 36.96
CA PRO A 85 -13.05 -1.26 37.54
C PRO A 85 -11.84 -1.12 38.48
N ALA A 86 -11.03 -0.07 38.26
CA ALA A 86 -9.95 0.26 39.16
C ALA A 86 -10.54 0.59 40.55
N LYS A 87 -9.91 0.02 41.58
CA LYS A 87 -10.37 0.00 42.97
C LYS A 87 -10.38 1.38 43.61
#